data_AF-A0A920Q0R5-F1
#
_entry.id   AF-A0A920Q0R5-F1
#
_cell.length_a   1.000
_cell.length_b   1.000
_cell.length_c   1.000
_cell.angle_alpha   90.00
_cell.angle_beta   90.00
_cell.angle_gamma   90.00
#
_symmetry.space_group_name_H-M   'P 1'
#
loop_
_entity.id
_entity.type
_entity.pdbx_description
1 polymer ?
#
loop_
_entity_poly.entity_id
_entity_poly.type
_entity_poly.pdbx_seq_one_letter_code
_entity_poly.pdbx_strand_id
1 'polypeptide(L)'
;MPIGEHWDVRGDALRAHATQIDPASPFWFGLPDDVARTVHPFDDYRLAACCVDGRPVDSSTYLPSGGLEEDLFAGLRAEVSA
;
A
#
# COMPACT_ATOMS: atom_id res chain seq x y z
N MET A 1 0.31 -4.96 -1.01
CA MET A 1 -0.04 -4.15 -2.20
C MET A 1 1.22 -3.85 -3.00
N PRO A 2 1.27 -4.15 -4.32
CA PRO A 2 2.44 -3.82 -5.15
C PRO A 2 2.62 -2.29 -5.25
N ILE A 3 3.84 -1.81 -4.96
CA ILE A 3 4.18 -0.38 -5.01
C ILE A 3 5.39 -0.07 -5.91
N GLY A 4 5.96 -1.08 -6.58
CA GLY A 4 7.19 -0.93 -7.36
C GLY A 4 7.11 0.14 -8.45
N GLU A 5 5.95 0.29 -9.09
CA GLU A 5 5.70 1.34 -10.11
C GLU A 5 5.57 2.75 -9.52
N HIS A 6 5.43 2.88 -8.19
CA HIS A 6 5.25 4.14 -7.48
C HIS A 6 6.45 4.52 -6.60
N TRP A 7 7.58 3.81 -6.74
CA TRP A 7 8.77 4.01 -5.92
C TRP A 7 9.29 5.46 -5.94
N ASP A 8 9.34 6.07 -7.12
CA ASP A 8 9.87 7.43 -7.29
C ASP A 8 8.99 8.45 -6.54
N VAL A 9 7.66 8.31 -6.65
CA VAL A 9 6.69 9.17 -5.96
C VAL A 9 6.82 9.02 -4.44
N ARG A 10 7.05 7.80 -3.95
CA ARG A 10 7.34 7.56 -2.52
C ARG A 10 8.60 8.30 -2.10
N GLY A 11 9.68 8.22 -2.87
CA GLY A 11 10.94 8.92 -2.59
C GLY A 11 10.74 10.44 -2.51
N ASP A 12 10.03 11.01 -3.48
CA ASP A 12 9.75 12.45 -3.53
C ASP A 12 8.85 12.92 -2.37
N ALA A 13 7.84 12.12 -2.01
CA ALA A 13 7.03 12.39 -0.83
C ALA A 13 7.87 12.42 0.45
N LEU A 14 8.76 11.44 0.67
CA LEU A 14 9.63 11.42 1.85
C LEU A 14 10.55 12.65 1.91
N ARG A 15 11.11 13.07 0.76
CA ARG A 15 11.97 14.27 0.67
C ARG A 15 11.21 15.57 0.91
N ALA A 16 9.95 15.66 0.49
CA ALA A 16 9.11 16.83 0.77
C ALA A 16 8.88 17.05 2.27
N HIS A 17 8.95 15.98 3.07
CA HIS A 17 8.86 15.99 4.54
C HIS A 17 10.22 16.16 5.23
N ALA A 18 11.08 17.05 4.71
CA ALA A 18 12.46 17.23 5.17
C ALA A 18 12.61 17.65 6.66
N THR A 19 11.56 18.19 7.28
CA THR A 19 11.61 18.51 8.72
C THR A 19 11.38 17.29 9.61
N GLN A 20 10.83 16.20 9.06
CA GLN A 20 10.60 14.92 9.73
C GLN A 20 11.59 13.84 9.29
N ILE A 21 12.07 13.91 8.05
CA ILE A 21 12.93 12.91 7.41
C ILE A 21 14.19 13.59 6.92
N ASP A 22 15.35 13.13 7.41
CA ASP A 22 16.65 13.58 6.92
C ASP A 22 16.82 13.16 5.43
N PRO A 23 16.95 14.12 4.49
CA PRO A 23 17.13 13.83 3.07
C PRO A 23 18.42 13.06 2.74
N ALA A 24 19.40 13.06 3.64
CA ALA A 24 20.65 12.31 3.51
C ALA A 24 20.62 10.96 4.26
N SER A 25 19.49 10.57 4.84
CA SER A 25 19.38 9.36 5.65
C SER A 25 19.65 8.09 4.82
N PRO A 26 20.66 7.28 5.16
CA PRO A 26 20.92 6.01 4.47
C PRO A 26 19.85 4.96 4.75
N PHE A 27 19.03 5.14 5.79
CA PHE A 27 17.89 4.28 6.06
C PHE A 27 16.81 4.39 4.97
N TRP A 28 16.57 5.61 4.48
CA TRP A 28 15.56 5.86 3.44
C TRP A 28 16.15 5.82 2.03
N PHE A 29 17.38 6.30 1.85
CA PHE A 29 17.98 6.58 0.53
C PHE A 29 19.35 5.91 0.31
N GLY A 30 19.70 4.91 1.11
CA GLY A 30 21.02 4.26 1.07
C GLY A 30 21.23 3.30 -0.10
N LEU A 31 20.16 2.89 -0.79
CA LEU A 31 20.22 2.03 -1.97
C LEU A 31 19.84 2.82 -3.23
N PRO A 32 20.43 2.50 -4.40
CA PRO A 32 19.91 2.94 -5.69
C PRO A 32 18.44 2.53 -5.86
N ASP A 33 17.63 3.42 -6.45
CA ASP A 33 16.18 3.22 -6.57
C ASP A 33 15.81 1.96 -7.39
N ASP A 34 16.60 1.63 -8.40
CA ASP A 34 16.41 0.43 -9.23
C ASP A 34 16.61 -0.87 -8.45
N VAL A 35 17.47 -0.84 -7.41
CA VAL A 35 17.68 -1.94 -6.48
C VAL A 35 16.61 -1.93 -5.40
N ALA A 36 16.41 -0.79 -4.74
CA ALA A 36 15.52 -0.66 -3.58
C ALA A 36 14.08 -1.10 -3.90
N ARG A 37 13.56 -0.72 -5.07
CA ARG A 37 12.22 -1.10 -5.53
C ARG A 37 12.04 -2.60 -5.79
N THR A 38 13.10 -3.42 -5.75
CA THR A 38 13.01 -4.88 -5.99
C THR A 38 13.12 -5.72 -4.73
N VAL A 39 13.65 -5.16 -3.63
CA VAL A 39 13.89 -5.91 -2.38
C VAL A 39 12.57 -6.24 -1.68
N HIS A 40 11.72 -5.22 -1.50
CA HIS A 40 10.37 -5.37 -0.96
C HIS A 40 9.41 -4.43 -1.70
N PRO A 41 8.92 -4.80 -2.90
CA PRO A 41 8.06 -3.96 -3.72
C PRO A 41 6.61 -3.90 -3.20
N PHE A 42 6.40 -4.03 -1.90
CA PHE A 42 5.07 -4.18 -1.31
C PHE A 42 4.88 -3.27 -0.10
N ASP A 43 3.70 -2.67 0.00
CA ASP A 43 3.17 -2.19 1.27
C ASP A 43 2.26 -3.26 1.88
N ASP A 44 2.50 -3.56 3.16
CA ASP A 44 1.79 -4.61 3.89
C ASP A 44 0.60 -4.06 4.66
N TYR A 45 -0.53 -4.75 4.56
CA TYR A 45 -1.77 -4.41 5.25
C TYR A 45 -2.29 -5.61 6.01
N ARG A 46 -3.00 -5.35 7.11
CA ARG A 46 -3.70 -6.37 7.88
C ARG A 46 -5.17 -6.01 7.94
N LEU A 47 -6.02 -6.92 7.48
CA LEU A 47 -7.47 -6.78 7.57
C LEU A 47 -7.89 -6.80 9.04
N ALA A 48 -8.19 -5.62 9.59
CA ALA A 48 -8.62 -5.47 10.98
C ALA A 48 -10.13 -5.76 11.15
N ALA A 49 -10.92 -5.43 10.13
CA ALA A 49 -12.35 -5.68 10.06
C ALA A 49 -12.78 -5.80 8.60
N CYS A 50 -13.67 -6.75 8.30
CA CYS A 50 -14.25 -6.92 6.97
C CYS A 50 -15.71 -6.45 7.02
N CYS A 51 -16.04 -5.39 6.28
CA CYS A 51 -17.37 -4.81 6.25
C CYS A 51 -17.82 -4.54 4.82
N VAL A 52 -19.06 -4.87 4.50
CA VAL A 52 -19.71 -4.55 3.22
C VAL A 52 -21.02 -3.82 3.53
N ASP A 53 -21.26 -2.70 2.85
CA ASP A 53 -22.42 -1.82 3.09
C ASP A 53 -22.61 -1.46 4.58
N GLY A 54 -21.48 -1.22 5.28
CA GLY A 54 -21.45 -0.86 6.71
C GLY A 54 -21.71 -2.01 7.68
N ARG A 55 -21.76 -3.26 7.23
CA ARG A 55 -22.05 -4.43 8.07
C ARG A 55 -20.87 -5.41 8.09
N PRO A 56 -20.50 -5.97 9.26
CA PRO A 56 -19.49 -7.02 9.33
C PRO A 56 -19.88 -8.25 8.49
N VAL A 57 -18.92 -8.79 7.76
CA VAL A 57 -19.08 -10.01 6.95
C VAL A 57 -17.92 -10.98 7.21
N ASP A 58 -18.14 -12.26 6.92
CA ASP A 58 -17.08 -13.26 6.95
C ASP A 58 -16.08 -12.99 5.82
N SER A 59 -14.83 -12.70 6.18
CA SER A 59 -13.78 -12.38 5.21
C SER A 59 -13.47 -13.53 4.26
N SER A 60 -13.70 -14.79 4.65
CA SER A 60 -13.53 -15.94 3.76
C SER A 60 -14.46 -15.92 2.54
N THR A 61 -15.52 -15.11 2.59
CA THR A 61 -16.42 -14.89 1.45
C THR A 61 -15.76 -14.06 0.34
N TYR A 62 -14.82 -13.17 0.69
CA TYR A 62 -14.23 -12.18 -0.21
C TYR A 62 -12.73 -12.38 -0.44
N LEU A 63 -12.06 -13.13 0.43
CA LEU A 63 -10.64 -13.44 0.27
C LEU A 63 -10.44 -14.55 -0.79
N PRO A 64 -9.48 -14.37 -1.72
CA PRO A 64 -9.09 -15.43 -2.65
C PRO A 64 -8.46 -16.62 -1.89
N SER A 65 -8.20 -17.71 -2.60
CA SER A 65 -7.71 -18.99 -2.04
C SER A 65 -6.37 -18.91 -1.28
N GLY A 66 -5.71 -17.76 -1.25
CA GLY A 66 -4.50 -17.47 -0.47
C GLY A 66 -4.74 -16.68 0.83
N GLY A 67 -5.97 -16.26 1.14
CA GLY A 67 -6.30 -15.54 2.37
C GLY A 67 -5.75 -14.09 2.44
N LEU A 68 -5.21 -13.57 1.33
CA LEU A 68 -4.68 -12.21 1.22
C LEU A 68 -5.53 -11.40 0.24
N GLU A 69 -5.74 -10.12 0.57
CA GLU A 69 -6.35 -9.16 -0.34
C GLU A 69 -5.32 -8.69 -1.37
N GLU A 70 -5.72 -8.64 -2.65
CA GLU A 70 -4.91 -8.09 -3.74
C GLU A 70 -5.35 -6.67 -4.13
N ASP A 71 -6.55 -6.27 -3.71
CA ASP A 71 -7.14 -4.94 -3.86
C ASP A 71 -7.94 -4.60 -2.59
N LEU A 72 -7.53 -3.56 -1.87
CA LEU A 72 -8.19 -3.11 -0.64
C LEU A 72 -9.61 -2.58 -0.87
N PHE A 73 -9.97 -2.29 -2.12
CA PHE A 73 -11.29 -1.81 -2.51
C PHE A 73 -12.17 -2.89 -3.13
N ALA A 74 -11.68 -4.14 -3.22
CA ALA A 74 -12.47 -5.24 -3.76
C ALA A 74 -13.81 -5.37 -3.03
N GLY A 75 -14.91 -5.36 -3.78
CA GLY A 75 -16.27 -5.46 -3.25
C GLY A 75 -16.89 -4.15 -2.74
N LEU A 76 -16.15 -3.04 -2.69
CA LEU A 76 -16.73 -1.72 -2.47
C LEU A 76 -17.39 -1.20 -3.74
N ARG A 77 -18.66 -0.81 -3.66
CA ARG A 77 -19.36 -0.13 -4.76
C ARG A 77 -19.06 1.37 -4.65
N ALA A 78 -18.43 1.93 -5.67
CA ALA A 78 -18.35 3.38 -5.80
C ALA A 78 -19.68 3.91 -6.36
N GLU A 79 -20.45 4.67 -5.58
CA GLU A 79 -21.43 5.57 -6.18
C GLU A 79 -20.66 6.77 -6.76
N VAL A 80 -20.37 6.73 -8.05
CA VAL A 80 -19.75 7.87 -8.74
C VAL A 80 -20.87 8.77 -9.24
N SER A 81 -21.11 9.88 -8.55
CA SER A 81 -21.94 10.95 -9.09
C SER A 81 -21.13 11.71 -10.13
N ALA A 82 -21.69 11.85 -11.34
CA ALA A 82 -21.11 12.60 -12.45
C ALA A 82 -21.21 14.11 -12.24
#